data_AF-A0A2T2VUA0-F1
#
_entry.id   AF-A0A2T2VUA0-F1
#
_cell.length_a   1.000
_cell.length_b   1.000
_cell.length_c   1.000
_cell.angle_alpha   90.00
_cell.angle_beta   90.00
_cell.angle_gamma   90.00
#
_symmetry.space_group_name_H-M   'P 1'
#
loop_
_entity.id
_entity.type
_entity.pdbx_description
1 polymer ?
#
loop_
_entity_poly.entity_id
_entity_poly.type
_entity_poly.pdbx_seq_one_letter_code
_entity_poly.pdbx_strand_id
1 'polypeptide(L)'
;MKKSYFFKLILLSLTLVSCAQDQSYKEKIKDPELVQANVKNLTDIIVYDIFSPPVASRVYLYPAIAAYQTMQLANEETYASLSGQVKELEPLTKSTNENVNYNIASLHAFNEVGKALIFSEDKMNAFQENLDQQLKDKGVPRSVLKASKKFGVEVAAHILAWAKGDLYNQTRTFPKYTIQEEEHYWKPTPPDYMDGIEPHWKQIRTMALDSSNQFPPKPPLAFDLTEGSPFQIQLKEVYEIGKNITDEQLEIAQFWDCNPYVTHHRGHAMFATKKITPGGHWIGITSIATRKAKSDFQATTNAYANVTIALFDAFISCWDEKWNTLVVRPETLINKHYDEEWLPILQTPPFPEYTSGHSVISRAAAITLTDLFGDNFAFDDTTEIEYGLPVRSYDSFIEASEEAAVSRLYGGIHYMMAIEEGVAQGQEVGEHIVQRIQTFTGGDKELALK
;
A
#
# COMPACT_ATOMS: atom_id res chain seq x y z
N MET A 1 -77.18 7.80 13.90
CA MET A 1 -76.27 6.97 13.06
C MET A 1 -75.31 7.74 12.13
N LYS A 2 -75.29 9.09 12.09
CA LYS A 2 -74.41 9.84 11.16
C LYS A 2 -73.07 10.37 11.75
N LYS A 3 -72.86 10.33 13.07
CA LYS A 3 -71.61 10.81 13.72
C LYS A 3 -70.50 9.76 13.85
N SER A 4 -70.78 8.47 13.65
CA SER A 4 -69.79 7.39 13.79
C SER A 4 -68.93 7.19 12.53
N TYR A 5 -69.44 7.56 11.35
CA TYR A 5 -68.71 7.38 10.08
C TYR A 5 -67.64 8.45 9.83
N PHE A 6 -67.81 9.66 10.36
CA PHE A 6 -66.84 10.74 10.19
C PHE A 6 -65.55 10.50 11.00
N PHE A 7 -65.68 9.90 12.19
CA PHE A 7 -64.53 9.56 13.03
C PHE A 7 -63.73 8.37 12.47
N LYS A 8 -64.39 7.43 11.78
CA LYS A 8 -63.72 6.32 11.08
C LYS A 8 -62.99 6.77 9.82
N LEU A 9 -63.48 7.80 9.11
CA LEU A 9 -62.75 8.36 7.96
C LEU A 9 -61.49 9.13 8.37
N ILE A 10 -61.54 9.86 9.49
CA ILE A 10 -60.36 10.60 10.01
C ILE A 10 -59.29 9.62 10.51
N LEU A 11 -59.68 8.52 11.16
CA LEU A 11 -58.75 7.47 11.59
C LEU A 11 -58.14 6.70 10.40
N LEU A 12 -58.86 6.57 9.29
CA LEU A 12 -58.38 5.92 8.06
C LEU A 12 -57.48 6.85 7.22
N SER A 13 -57.67 8.17 7.32
CA SER A 13 -56.76 9.16 6.70
C SER A 13 -55.47 9.38 7.47
N LEU A 14 -55.44 9.07 8.78
CA LEU A 14 -54.21 9.11 9.61
C LEU A 14 -53.33 7.86 9.43
N THR A 15 -53.84 6.78 8.81
CA THR A 15 -53.06 5.57 8.49
C THR A 15 -52.43 5.60 7.10
N LEU A 16 -52.63 6.67 6.32
CA LEU A 16 -52.08 6.83 4.97
C LEU A 16 -50.92 7.82 4.88
N VAL A 17 -50.40 8.31 6.02
CA VAL A 17 -49.03 8.83 6.06
C VAL A 17 -48.10 7.62 5.97
N SER A 18 -47.96 7.14 4.75
CA SER A 18 -46.91 6.21 4.33
C SER A 18 -45.61 6.68 4.97
N CYS A 19 -45.02 5.84 5.81
CA CYS A 19 -43.61 5.92 6.18
C CYS A 19 -42.79 5.73 4.90
N ALA A 20 -42.69 6.76 4.08
CA ALA A 20 -41.65 6.85 3.06
C ALA A 20 -40.34 6.97 3.85
N GLN A 21 -39.71 5.82 4.09
CA GLN A 21 -38.42 5.74 4.76
C GLN A 21 -37.45 6.64 4.00
N ASP A 22 -36.92 7.67 4.67
CA ASP A 22 -35.99 8.61 4.07
C ASP A 22 -34.85 7.85 3.38
N GLN A 23 -34.81 7.91 2.05
CA GLN A 23 -33.81 7.24 1.23
C GLN A 23 -32.57 8.12 0.99
N SER A 24 -32.52 9.34 1.54
CA SER A 24 -31.40 10.28 1.36
C SER A 24 -30.05 9.70 1.80
N TYR A 25 -30.06 8.74 2.74
CA TYR A 25 -28.85 8.03 3.16
C TYR A 25 -28.13 7.33 2.00
N LYS A 26 -28.85 6.88 0.95
CA LYS A 26 -28.28 6.16 -0.19
C LYS A 26 -27.28 7.00 -0.97
N GLU A 27 -27.46 8.31 -1.05
CA GLU A 27 -26.48 9.20 -1.66
C GLU A 27 -25.34 9.54 -0.68
N LYS A 28 -25.66 9.72 0.61
CA LYS A 28 -24.67 10.04 1.66
C LYS A 28 -23.64 8.93 1.92
N ILE A 29 -23.94 7.69 1.58
CA ILE A 29 -23.05 6.52 1.70
C ILE A 29 -22.24 6.23 0.43
N LYS A 30 -22.42 7.02 -0.63
CA LYS A 30 -21.53 7.04 -1.81
C LYS A 30 -20.39 8.03 -1.66
N ASP A 31 -20.24 8.59 -0.46
CA ASP A 31 -19.18 9.52 -0.11
C ASP A 31 -17.81 8.81 -0.13
N PRO A 32 -16.90 9.14 -1.06
CA PRO A 32 -15.59 8.49 -1.16
C PRO A 32 -14.73 8.69 0.10
N GLU A 33 -14.99 9.72 0.91
CA GLU A 33 -14.25 9.92 2.17
C GLU A 33 -14.48 8.79 3.18
N LEU A 34 -15.58 8.03 3.04
CA LEU A 34 -15.75 6.81 3.83
C LEU A 34 -14.66 5.77 3.50
N VAL A 35 -14.33 5.58 2.21
CA VAL A 35 -13.24 4.68 1.79
C VAL A 35 -11.90 5.21 2.27
N GLN A 36 -11.66 6.51 2.05
CA GLN A 36 -10.42 7.18 2.47
C GLN A 36 -10.16 7.02 3.97
N ALA A 37 -11.18 7.22 4.81
CA ALA A 37 -11.06 7.09 6.25
C ALA A 37 -10.71 5.66 6.70
N ASN A 38 -11.23 4.63 6.01
CA ASN A 38 -10.91 3.23 6.31
C ASN A 38 -9.44 2.92 6.00
N VAL A 39 -8.96 3.36 4.83
CA VAL A 39 -7.55 3.17 4.42
C VAL A 39 -6.59 3.98 5.29
N LYS A 40 -6.93 5.23 5.63
CA LYS A 40 -6.13 6.07 6.54
C LYS A 40 -6.02 5.44 7.94
N ASN A 41 -7.14 4.95 8.48
CA ASN A 41 -7.11 4.27 9.77
C ASN A 41 -6.21 3.02 9.76
N LEU A 42 -6.26 2.22 8.69
CA LEU A 42 -5.36 1.08 8.54
C LEU A 42 -3.88 1.53 8.44
N THR A 43 -3.61 2.61 7.73
CA THR A 43 -2.26 3.21 7.63
C THR A 43 -1.73 3.61 9.00
N ASP A 44 -2.55 4.28 9.82
CA ASP A 44 -2.17 4.72 11.16
C ASP A 44 -1.87 3.55 12.09
N ILE A 45 -2.64 2.47 11.95
CA ILE A 45 -2.39 1.22 12.68
C ILE A 45 -1.10 0.55 12.19
N ILE A 46 -0.84 0.50 10.89
CA ILE A 46 0.39 -0.08 10.32
C ILE A 46 1.64 0.64 10.85
N VAL A 47 1.60 1.98 10.91
CA VAL A 47 2.66 2.80 11.50
C VAL A 47 2.79 2.54 13.00
N TYR A 48 1.67 2.41 13.72
CA TYR A 48 1.66 2.13 15.15
C TYR A 48 2.24 0.75 15.48
N ASP A 49 1.91 -0.26 14.67
CA ASP A 49 2.32 -1.66 14.84
C ASP A 49 3.73 -1.96 14.28
N ILE A 50 4.36 -0.99 13.61
CA ILE A 50 5.73 -1.06 13.08
C ILE A 50 5.90 -2.25 12.11
N PHE A 51 4.99 -2.36 11.15
CA PHE A 51 5.11 -3.37 10.10
C PHE A 51 6.28 -3.09 9.17
N SER A 52 6.95 -4.15 8.73
CA SER A 52 7.96 -4.05 7.67
C SER A 52 7.36 -3.62 6.34
N PRO A 53 8.11 -2.95 5.45
CA PRO A 53 7.60 -2.58 4.13
C PRO A 53 6.90 -3.69 3.34
N PRO A 54 7.49 -4.90 3.16
CA PRO A 54 6.82 -5.99 2.45
C PRO A 54 5.58 -6.52 3.19
N VAL A 55 5.60 -6.60 4.52
CA VAL A 55 4.41 -7.06 5.26
C VAL A 55 3.31 -6.01 5.23
N ALA A 56 3.65 -4.72 5.29
CA ALA A 56 2.68 -3.63 5.18
C ALA A 56 1.92 -3.67 3.85
N SER A 57 2.59 -3.98 2.73
CA SER A 57 1.89 -4.13 1.43
C SER A 57 0.87 -5.27 1.46
N ARG A 58 1.18 -6.38 2.15
CA ARG A 58 0.23 -7.48 2.39
C ARG A 58 -0.99 -7.04 3.21
N VAL A 59 -0.75 -6.24 4.26
CA VAL A 59 -1.80 -5.74 5.15
C VAL A 59 -2.75 -4.79 4.42
N TYR A 60 -2.26 -4.01 3.44
CA TYR A 60 -3.14 -3.20 2.58
C TYR A 60 -3.89 -4.02 1.53
N LEU A 61 -3.23 -5.00 0.92
CA LEU A 61 -3.74 -5.76 -0.23
C LEU A 61 -5.07 -6.46 0.05
N TYR A 62 -5.10 -7.36 1.04
CA TYR A 62 -6.27 -8.21 1.25
C TYR A 62 -7.53 -7.42 1.62
N PRO A 63 -7.46 -6.40 2.51
CA PRO A 63 -8.59 -5.51 2.76
C PRO A 63 -9.06 -4.76 1.52
N ALA A 64 -8.15 -4.26 0.68
CA ALA A 64 -8.50 -3.55 -0.54
C ALA A 64 -9.22 -4.46 -1.55
N ILE A 65 -8.74 -5.69 -1.74
CA ILE A 65 -9.41 -6.71 -2.57
C ILE A 65 -10.79 -7.05 -2.00
N ALA A 66 -10.93 -7.20 -0.67
CA ALA A 66 -12.21 -7.47 -0.03
C ALA A 66 -13.23 -6.35 -0.28
N ALA A 67 -12.79 -5.09 -0.13
CA ALA A 67 -13.61 -3.92 -0.41
C ALA A 67 -14.04 -3.89 -1.88
N TYR A 68 -13.08 -4.04 -2.79
CA TYR A 68 -13.32 -4.01 -4.23
C TYR A 68 -14.28 -5.10 -4.67
N GLN A 69 -14.02 -6.36 -4.34
CA GLN A 69 -14.88 -7.48 -4.73
C GLN A 69 -16.30 -7.30 -4.17
N THR A 70 -16.44 -6.75 -2.95
CA THR A 70 -17.77 -6.47 -2.38
C THR A 70 -18.49 -5.35 -3.12
N MET A 71 -17.81 -4.24 -3.40
CA MET A 71 -18.35 -3.12 -4.14
C MET A 71 -18.75 -3.54 -5.56
N GLN A 72 -17.92 -4.35 -6.21
CA GLN A 72 -18.07 -4.82 -7.58
C GLN A 72 -19.37 -5.63 -7.80
N LEU A 73 -19.84 -6.39 -6.81
CA LEU A 73 -21.10 -7.15 -6.88
C LEU A 73 -22.34 -6.28 -7.18
N ALA A 74 -22.30 -4.99 -6.83
CA ALA A 74 -23.37 -4.04 -7.14
C ALA A 74 -23.12 -3.22 -8.41
N ASN A 75 -21.94 -3.34 -9.03
CA ASN A 75 -21.46 -2.51 -10.13
C ASN A 75 -20.85 -3.36 -11.27
N GLU A 76 -21.37 -4.57 -11.48
CA GLU A 76 -20.82 -5.58 -12.42
C GLU A 76 -20.80 -5.12 -13.88
N GLU A 77 -21.64 -4.15 -14.24
CA GLU A 77 -21.67 -3.58 -15.60
C GLU A 77 -20.47 -2.65 -15.87
N THR A 78 -19.90 -2.05 -14.82
CA THR A 78 -18.82 -1.05 -14.91
C THR A 78 -17.47 -1.60 -14.43
N TYR A 79 -17.50 -2.54 -13.48
CA TYR A 79 -16.31 -3.11 -12.85
C TYR A 79 -16.29 -4.64 -12.99
N ALA A 80 -15.19 -5.17 -13.52
CA ALA A 80 -14.93 -6.61 -13.61
C ALA A 80 -14.49 -7.19 -12.25
N SER A 81 -14.85 -8.44 -12.00
CA SER A 81 -14.33 -9.19 -10.84
C SER A 81 -12.83 -9.39 -10.95
N LEU A 82 -12.12 -9.32 -9.83
CA LEU A 82 -10.71 -9.75 -9.73
C LEU A 82 -10.57 -11.28 -9.76
N SER A 83 -11.66 -12.04 -9.60
CA SER A 83 -11.62 -13.49 -9.74
C SER A 83 -11.26 -13.88 -11.18
N GLY A 84 -10.27 -14.76 -11.34
CA GLY A 84 -9.67 -15.08 -12.64
C GLY A 84 -8.66 -14.05 -13.15
N GLN A 85 -8.51 -12.89 -12.50
CA GLN A 85 -7.44 -11.93 -12.76
C GLN A 85 -6.29 -12.07 -11.77
N VAL A 86 -6.64 -12.18 -10.49
CA VAL A 86 -5.72 -12.49 -9.40
C VAL A 86 -5.69 -13.99 -9.16
N LYS A 87 -4.49 -14.53 -8.91
CA LYS A 87 -4.25 -15.95 -8.68
C LYS A 87 -5.12 -16.53 -7.58
N GLU A 88 -5.80 -17.64 -7.92
CA GLU A 88 -6.54 -18.50 -6.99
C GLU A 88 -7.69 -17.80 -6.23
N LEU A 89 -8.09 -16.59 -6.65
CA LEU A 89 -9.18 -15.86 -6.03
C LEU A 89 -10.51 -16.39 -6.58
N GLU A 90 -11.26 -17.12 -5.77
CA GLU A 90 -12.60 -17.58 -6.10
C GLU A 90 -13.63 -16.43 -6.09
N PRO A 91 -14.68 -16.49 -6.93
CA PRO A 91 -15.67 -15.43 -7.05
C PRO A 91 -16.53 -15.32 -5.78
N LEU A 92 -16.92 -14.09 -5.43
CA LEU A 92 -17.93 -13.86 -4.40
C LEU A 92 -19.34 -14.10 -4.96
N THR A 93 -20.28 -14.42 -4.07
CA THR A 93 -21.70 -14.54 -4.41
C THR A 93 -22.48 -13.36 -3.84
N LYS A 94 -23.49 -12.88 -4.58
CA LYS A 94 -24.39 -11.82 -4.08
C LYS A 94 -25.18 -12.31 -2.87
N SER A 95 -25.43 -11.40 -1.94
CA SER A 95 -26.30 -11.71 -0.80
C SER A 95 -27.74 -11.90 -1.27
N THR A 96 -28.44 -12.88 -0.68
CA THR A 96 -29.88 -13.07 -0.86
C THR A 96 -30.71 -12.10 0.01
N ASN A 97 -30.07 -11.34 0.90
CA ASN A 97 -30.75 -10.38 1.76
C ASN A 97 -30.82 -9.00 1.09
N GLU A 98 -32.03 -8.59 0.71
CA GLU A 98 -32.32 -7.30 0.05
C GLU A 98 -31.92 -6.06 0.86
N ASN A 99 -31.69 -6.20 2.16
CA ASN A 99 -31.23 -5.08 3.00
C ASN A 99 -29.72 -4.84 2.91
N VAL A 100 -28.95 -5.70 2.22
CA VAL A 100 -27.50 -5.50 2.06
C VAL A 100 -27.24 -4.31 1.16
N ASN A 101 -26.49 -3.34 1.68
CA ASN A 101 -25.89 -2.28 0.90
C ASN A 101 -24.40 -2.61 0.70
N TYR A 102 -24.00 -2.77 -0.57
CA TYR A 102 -22.66 -3.22 -0.92
C TYR A 102 -21.56 -2.19 -0.64
N ASN A 103 -21.86 -0.89 -0.64
CA ASN A 103 -20.88 0.12 -0.20
C ASN A 103 -20.59 -0.02 1.29
N ILE A 104 -21.62 -0.10 2.13
CA ILE A 104 -21.42 -0.32 3.58
C ILE A 104 -20.74 -1.66 3.83
N ALA A 105 -21.17 -2.72 3.15
CA ALA A 105 -20.56 -4.04 3.28
C ALA A 105 -19.08 -4.03 2.87
N SER A 106 -18.70 -3.26 1.84
CA SER A 106 -17.30 -3.15 1.40
C SER A 106 -16.39 -2.50 2.46
N LEU A 107 -16.88 -1.46 3.15
CA LEU A 107 -16.15 -0.82 4.25
C LEU A 107 -15.95 -1.78 5.43
N HIS A 108 -16.98 -2.55 5.77
CA HIS A 108 -16.85 -3.54 6.84
C HIS A 108 -16.00 -4.75 6.42
N ALA A 109 -16.08 -5.21 5.17
CA ALA A 109 -15.20 -6.25 4.65
C ALA A 109 -13.74 -5.81 4.74
N PHE A 110 -13.44 -4.56 4.34
CA PHE A 110 -12.11 -3.96 4.49
C PHE A 110 -11.65 -4.01 5.96
N ASN A 111 -12.43 -3.47 6.90
CA ASN A 111 -12.03 -3.39 8.29
C ASN A 111 -11.90 -4.77 8.96
N GLU A 112 -12.78 -5.72 8.65
CA GLU A 112 -12.72 -7.06 9.22
C GLU A 112 -11.50 -7.86 8.72
N VAL A 113 -11.15 -7.73 7.44
CA VAL A 113 -9.90 -8.31 6.92
C VAL A 113 -8.69 -7.58 7.51
N GLY A 114 -8.71 -6.25 7.54
CA GLY A 114 -7.62 -5.43 8.06
C GLY A 114 -7.33 -5.74 9.53
N LYS A 115 -8.38 -5.83 10.36
CA LYS A 115 -8.29 -6.23 11.77
C LYS A 115 -7.57 -7.57 11.95
N ALA A 116 -7.88 -8.56 11.12
CA ALA A 116 -7.28 -9.88 11.22
C ALA A 116 -5.80 -9.95 10.81
N LEU A 117 -5.26 -8.87 10.23
CA LEU A 117 -3.89 -8.79 9.72
C LEU A 117 -2.99 -7.82 10.52
N ILE A 118 -3.52 -7.14 11.53
CA ILE A 118 -2.82 -6.18 12.39
C ILE A 118 -2.75 -6.66 13.83
N PHE A 119 -1.89 -6.06 14.66
CA PHE A 119 -1.75 -6.41 16.07
C PHE A 119 -2.69 -5.60 16.97
N SER A 120 -2.86 -4.31 16.68
CA SER A 120 -3.69 -3.40 17.48
C SER A 120 -5.18 -3.45 17.10
N GLU A 121 -5.82 -4.62 17.27
CA GLU A 121 -7.22 -4.85 16.90
C GLU A 121 -8.20 -3.87 17.58
N ASP A 122 -7.89 -3.41 18.80
CA ASP A 122 -8.68 -2.46 19.55
C ASP A 122 -8.85 -1.13 18.81
N LYS A 123 -7.81 -0.67 18.10
CA LYS A 123 -7.87 0.56 17.29
C LYS A 123 -8.81 0.41 16.10
N MET A 124 -8.77 -0.74 15.43
CA MET A 124 -9.70 -1.04 14.34
C MET A 124 -11.14 -1.13 14.85
N ASN A 125 -11.35 -1.75 16.02
CA ASN A 125 -12.68 -1.84 16.64
C ASN A 125 -13.23 -0.45 16.99
N ALA A 126 -12.41 0.42 17.60
CA ALA A 126 -12.80 1.79 17.91
C ALA A 126 -13.17 2.60 16.66
N PHE A 127 -12.41 2.45 15.57
CA PHE A 127 -12.73 3.07 14.28
C PHE A 127 -14.06 2.54 13.71
N GLN A 128 -14.29 1.22 13.73
CA GLN A 128 -15.54 0.63 13.25
C GLN A 128 -16.76 1.09 14.06
N GLU A 129 -16.64 1.28 15.37
CA GLU A 129 -17.72 1.82 16.20
C GLU A 129 -18.08 3.26 15.82
N ASN A 130 -17.06 4.09 15.55
CA ASN A 130 -17.26 5.45 15.07
C ASN A 130 -17.88 5.48 13.66
N LEU A 131 -17.40 4.62 12.75
CA LEU A 131 -17.98 4.47 11.41
C LEU A 131 -19.46 4.06 11.48
N ASP A 132 -19.80 3.08 12.32
CA ASP A 132 -21.18 2.67 12.58
C ASP A 132 -22.04 3.83 13.06
N GLN A 133 -21.51 4.68 13.95
CA GLN A 133 -22.21 5.84 14.45
C GLN A 133 -22.44 6.87 13.35
N GLN A 134 -21.41 7.19 12.56
CA GLN A 134 -21.54 8.08 11.40
C GLN A 134 -22.57 7.60 10.38
N LEU A 135 -22.63 6.29 10.10
CA LEU A 135 -23.62 5.71 9.20
C LEU A 135 -25.04 5.85 9.76
N LYS A 136 -25.24 5.64 11.08
CA LYS A 136 -26.54 5.90 11.73
C LYS A 136 -26.92 7.37 11.63
N ASP A 137 -25.98 8.28 11.87
CA ASP A 137 -26.21 9.73 11.82
C ASP A 137 -26.54 10.21 10.39
N LYS A 138 -25.99 9.54 9.36
CA LYS A 138 -26.38 9.73 7.94
C LYS A 138 -27.78 9.19 7.61
N GLY A 139 -28.46 8.56 8.56
CA GLY A 139 -29.83 8.04 8.41
C GLY A 139 -29.91 6.60 7.91
N VAL A 140 -28.81 5.83 7.94
CA VAL A 140 -28.82 4.43 7.50
C VAL A 140 -29.75 3.61 8.41
N PRO A 141 -30.74 2.89 7.85
CA PRO A 141 -31.64 2.06 8.64
C PRO A 141 -30.89 0.95 9.39
N ARG A 142 -31.31 0.66 10.62
CA ARG A 142 -30.70 -0.40 11.44
C ARG A 142 -30.70 -1.77 10.76
N SER A 143 -31.74 -2.09 9.99
CA SER A 143 -31.82 -3.34 9.20
C SER A 143 -30.75 -3.39 8.11
N VAL A 144 -30.54 -2.28 7.39
CA VAL A 144 -29.53 -2.14 6.33
C VAL A 144 -28.13 -2.24 6.91
N LEU A 145 -27.83 -1.48 7.97
CA LEU A 145 -26.51 -1.54 8.61
C LEU A 145 -26.21 -2.96 9.13
N LYS A 146 -27.15 -3.58 9.84
CA LYS A 146 -26.97 -4.95 10.36
C LYS A 146 -26.76 -5.97 9.24
N ALA A 147 -27.53 -5.91 8.16
CA ALA A 147 -27.40 -6.82 7.03
C ALA A 147 -26.07 -6.62 6.30
N SER A 148 -25.69 -5.37 6.04
CA SER A 148 -24.45 -5.01 5.33
C SER A 148 -23.21 -5.41 6.13
N LYS A 149 -23.20 -5.17 7.45
CA LYS A 149 -22.13 -5.64 8.35
C LYS A 149 -21.98 -7.16 8.33
N LYS A 150 -23.10 -7.89 8.41
CA LYS A 150 -23.08 -9.35 8.38
C LYS A 150 -22.48 -9.85 7.07
N PHE A 151 -22.89 -9.27 5.94
CA PHE A 151 -22.34 -9.62 4.65
C PHE A 151 -20.85 -9.26 4.53
N GLY A 152 -20.42 -8.12 5.07
CA GLY A 152 -18.99 -7.76 5.14
C GLY A 152 -18.15 -8.79 5.90
N VAL A 153 -18.66 -9.35 7.01
CA VAL A 153 -18.01 -10.45 7.75
C VAL A 153 -17.95 -11.73 6.91
N GLU A 154 -19.01 -12.07 6.17
CA GLU A 154 -19.04 -13.22 5.27
C GLU A 154 -17.99 -13.08 4.15
N VAL A 155 -17.87 -11.89 3.55
CA VAL A 155 -16.82 -11.59 2.57
C VAL A 155 -15.43 -11.66 3.20
N ALA A 156 -15.24 -11.07 4.38
CA ALA A 156 -13.96 -11.11 5.08
C ALA A 156 -13.51 -12.55 5.35
N ALA A 157 -14.43 -13.43 5.74
CA ALA A 157 -14.14 -14.86 5.93
C ALA A 157 -13.68 -15.55 4.64
N HIS A 158 -14.31 -15.24 3.50
CA HIS A 158 -13.90 -15.74 2.18
C HIS A 158 -12.48 -15.28 1.81
N ILE A 159 -12.21 -13.98 1.94
CA ILE A 159 -10.91 -13.40 1.60
C ILE A 159 -9.80 -13.89 2.55
N LEU A 160 -10.06 -14.00 3.86
CA LEU A 160 -9.10 -14.54 4.82
C LEU A 160 -8.83 -16.03 4.61
N ALA A 161 -9.82 -16.80 4.13
CA ALA A 161 -9.60 -18.19 3.76
C ALA A 161 -8.65 -18.31 2.57
N TRP A 162 -8.83 -17.46 1.55
CA TRP A 162 -7.91 -17.36 0.40
C TRP A 162 -6.52 -16.84 0.80
N ALA A 163 -6.46 -15.85 1.70
CA ALA A 163 -5.21 -15.27 2.21
C ALA A 163 -4.38 -16.27 3.02
N LYS A 164 -5.00 -17.23 3.72
CA LYS A 164 -4.27 -18.29 4.46
C LYS A 164 -3.46 -19.23 3.55
N GLY A 165 -3.80 -19.28 2.25
CA GLY A 165 -3.11 -20.08 1.24
C GLY A 165 -1.91 -19.41 0.60
N ASP A 166 -1.54 -18.19 0.99
CA ASP A 166 -0.48 -17.40 0.35
C ASP A 166 0.96 -17.69 0.82
N LEU A 167 1.11 -18.69 1.71
CA LEU A 167 2.35 -19.11 2.35
C LEU A 167 2.93 -18.16 3.43
N TYR A 168 2.26 -17.06 3.78
CA TYR A 168 2.74 -16.11 4.79
C TYR A 168 2.94 -16.74 6.17
N ASN A 169 1.98 -17.54 6.64
CA ASN A 169 2.04 -18.16 7.96
C ASN A 169 3.20 -19.16 8.08
N GLN A 170 3.46 -19.90 7.01
CA GLN A 170 4.51 -20.92 6.96
C GLN A 170 5.89 -20.24 7.02
N THR A 171 6.09 -19.16 6.26
CA THR A 171 7.37 -18.42 6.24
C THR A 171 7.76 -17.83 7.60
N ARG A 172 6.81 -17.63 8.54
CA ARG A 172 7.12 -17.16 9.90
C ARG A 172 8.00 -18.12 10.71
N THR A 173 8.08 -19.39 10.28
CA THR A 173 8.89 -20.44 10.93
C THR A 173 10.13 -20.81 10.13
N PHE A 174 10.35 -20.20 8.97
CA PHE A 174 11.54 -20.46 8.16
C PHE A 174 12.79 -19.90 8.84
N PRO A 175 13.98 -20.48 8.58
CA PRO A 175 15.21 -20.03 9.20
C PRO A 175 15.52 -18.57 8.83
N LYS A 176 16.14 -17.85 9.74
CA LYS A 176 16.67 -16.51 9.45
C LYS A 176 17.82 -16.61 8.43
N TYR A 177 18.17 -15.46 7.83
CA TYR A 177 19.35 -15.37 6.98
C TYR A 177 20.63 -15.69 7.76
N THR A 178 21.50 -16.52 7.18
CA THR A 178 22.83 -16.80 7.71
C THR A 178 23.82 -15.83 7.08
N ILE A 179 24.45 -15.00 7.92
CA ILE A 179 25.47 -14.03 7.51
C ILE A 179 26.64 -14.75 6.83
N GLN A 180 27.04 -14.25 5.67
CA GLN A 180 28.20 -14.74 4.92
C GLN A 180 29.47 -13.97 5.30
N GLU A 181 30.64 -14.61 5.22
CA GLU A 181 31.90 -14.03 5.71
C GLU A 181 32.49 -12.98 4.76
N GLU A 182 32.38 -13.22 3.45
CA GLU A 182 32.97 -12.35 2.42
C GLU A 182 32.37 -10.94 2.46
N GLU A 183 33.17 -9.95 2.08
CA GLU A 183 32.82 -8.54 2.25
C GLU A 183 31.80 -8.01 1.23
N HIS A 184 31.64 -8.69 0.10
CA HIS A 184 30.64 -8.33 -0.91
C HIS A 184 29.22 -8.76 -0.54
N TYR A 185 29.07 -9.60 0.51
CA TYR A 185 27.78 -10.02 1.01
C TYR A 185 27.23 -9.09 2.09
N TRP A 186 25.90 -8.96 2.09
CA TRP A 186 25.16 -8.16 3.04
C TRP A 186 25.38 -8.63 4.48
N LYS A 187 25.54 -7.65 5.37
CA LYS A 187 25.68 -7.81 6.81
C LYS A 187 24.78 -6.80 7.50
N PRO A 188 24.24 -7.13 8.69
CA PRO A 188 23.54 -6.16 9.50
C PRO A 188 24.41 -4.92 9.74
N THR A 189 23.79 -3.74 9.67
CA THR A 189 24.45 -2.44 9.78
C THR A 189 24.18 -1.79 11.14
N PRO A 190 25.08 -0.91 11.63
CA PRO A 190 24.80 -0.07 12.80
C PRO A 190 23.54 0.80 12.61
N PRO A 191 22.98 1.33 13.71
CA PRO A 191 23.33 1.08 15.11
C PRO A 191 22.81 -0.25 15.67
N ASP A 192 21.75 -0.82 15.10
CA ASP A 192 21.01 -1.92 15.74
C ASP A 192 21.45 -3.32 15.31
N TYR A 193 22.14 -3.45 14.18
CA TYR A 193 22.56 -4.75 13.62
C TYR A 193 21.40 -5.75 13.56
N MET A 194 20.21 -5.28 13.15
CA MET A 194 19.00 -6.09 13.07
C MET A 194 19.15 -7.25 12.10
N ASP A 195 18.48 -8.36 12.42
CA ASP A 195 18.30 -9.46 11.48
C ASP A 195 17.65 -8.99 10.18
N GLY A 196 18.04 -9.64 9.09
CA GLY A 196 17.53 -9.37 7.76
C GLY A 196 16.00 -9.52 7.66
N ILE A 197 15.35 -8.50 7.12
CA ILE A 197 13.88 -8.45 7.03
C ILE A 197 13.35 -9.31 5.88
N GLU A 198 12.48 -10.26 6.24
CA GLU A 198 11.72 -11.12 5.32
C GLU A 198 12.56 -11.89 4.28
N PRO A 199 13.54 -12.72 4.68
CA PRO A 199 14.42 -13.46 3.76
C PRO A 199 13.71 -14.44 2.82
N HIS A 200 12.46 -14.77 3.12
CA HIS A 200 11.66 -15.72 2.36
C HIS A 200 10.45 -15.08 1.68
N TRP A 201 10.44 -13.75 1.52
CA TRP A 201 9.30 -13.05 0.93
C TRP A 201 9.00 -13.51 -0.51
N LYS A 202 10.02 -14.01 -1.23
CA LYS A 202 9.85 -14.64 -2.56
C LYS A 202 8.93 -15.86 -2.60
N GLN A 203 8.66 -16.47 -1.45
CA GLN A 203 7.82 -17.67 -1.34
C GLN A 203 6.33 -17.32 -1.22
N ILE A 204 6.01 -16.06 -0.95
CA ILE A 204 4.63 -15.59 -0.84
C ILE A 204 3.96 -15.68 -2.22
N ARG A 205 2.71 -16.14 -2.26
CA ARG A 205 1.93 -16.21 -3.50
C ARG A 205 1.76 -14.81 -4.10
N THR A 206 2.21 -14.62 -5.33
CA THR A 206 1.97 -13.41 -6.12
C THR A 206 0.50 -13.28 -6.52
N MET A 207 0.08 -12.09 -6.94
CA MET A 207 -1.30 -11.80 -7.35
C MET A 207 -1.48 -11.87 -8.86
N ALA A 208 -0.72 -11.05 -9.60
CA ALA A 208 -0.77 -10.91 -11.05
C ALA A 208 0.47 -11.48 -11.74
N LEU A 209 1.64 -11.45 -11.07
CA LEU A 209 2.86 -12.07 -11.58
C LEU A 209 2.74 -13.60 -11.61
N ASP A 210 3.35 -14.26 -12.59
CA ASP A 210 3.43 -15.72 -12.73
C ASP A 210 4.39 -16.35 -11.73
N SER A 211 5.47 -15.67 -11.37
CA SER A 211 6.41 -16.05 -10.31
C SER A 211 7.06 -14.80 -9.70
N SER A 212 7.68 -14.94 -8.52
CA SER A 212 8.41 -13.84 -7.88
C SER A 212 9.55 -13.28 -8.76
N ASN A 213 10.19 -14.17 -9.51
CA ASN A 213 11.30 -13.87 -10.41
C ASN A 213 10.88 -13.68 -11.87
N GLN A 214 9.63 -13.31 -12.16
CA GLN A 214 9.16 -13.14 -13.55
C GLN A 214 9.94 -12.06 -14.30
N PHE A 215 10.31 -10.98 -13.62
CA PHE A 215 11.08 -9.85 -14.16
C PHE A 215 12.39 -9.68 -13.39
N PRO A 216 13.37 -10.59 -13.55
CA PRO A 216 14.65 -10.45 -12.90
C PRO A 216 15.40 -9.27 -13.52
N PRO A 217 15.95 -8.35 -12.72
CA PRO A 217 16.80 -7.27 -13.23
C PRO A 217 18.11 -7.83 -13.80
N LYS A 218 18.93 -6.97 -14.43
CA LYS A 218 20.29 -7.41 -14.79
C LYS A 218 21.06 -7.81 -13.52
N PRO A 219 22.05 -8.71 -13.61
CA PRO A 219 22.89 -9.02 -12.46
C PRO A 219 23.60 -7.75 -11.93
N PRO A 220 23.84 -7.66 -10.61
CA PRO A 220 24.60 -6.58 -10.02
C PRO A 220 26.01 -6.47 -10.63
N LEU A 221 26.60 -5.28 -10.60
CA LEU A 221 27.99 -5.09 -11.01
C LEU A 221 28.88 -6.03 -10.19
N ALA A 222 29.84 -6.68 -10.86
CA ALA A 222 30.79 -7.56 -10.20
C ALA A 222 31.57 -6.77 -9.13
N PHE A 223 31.70 -7.38 -7.95
CA PHE A 223 32.45 -6.78 -6.86
C PHE A 223 33.92 -6.67 -7.24
N ASP A 224 34.39 -5.43 -7.40
CA ASP A 224 35.77 -5.07 -7.64
C ASP A 224 36.00 -3.69 -7.01
N LEU A 225 37.01 -3.60 -6.14
CA LEU A 225 37.40 -2.35 -5.47
C LEU A 225 38.65 -1.73 -6.10
N THR A 226 39.15 -2.29 -7.20
CA THR A 226 40.23 -1.69 -7.99
C THR A 226 39.79 -0.31 -8.49
N GLU A 227 40.65 0.69 -8.34
CA GLU A 227 40.38 2.05 -8.78
C GLU A 227 39.97 2.09 -10.26
N GLY A 228 38.80 2.69 -10.55
CA GLY A 228 38.24 2.79 -11.89
C GLY A 228 37.41 1.56 -12.34
N SER A 229 37.28 0.52 -11.53
CA SER A 229 36.33 -0.56 -11.81
C SER A 229 34.87 -0.07 -11.64
N PRO A 230 33.89 -0.64 -12.37
CA PRO A 230 32.51 -0.14 -12.34
C PRO A 230 31.89 -0.09 -10.94
N PHE A 231 32.11 -1.12 -10.12
CA PHE A 231 31.58 -1.16 -8.74
C PHE A 231 32.27 -0.12 -7.85
N GLN A 232 33.60 0.00 -7.93
CA GLN A 232 34.35 1.02 -7.19
C GLN A 232 33.91 2.45 -7.53
N ILE A 233 33.61 2.73 -8.80
CA ILE A 233 33.11 4.05 -9.24
C ILE A 233 31.78 4.38 -8.54
N GLN A 234 30.83 3.45 -8.49
CA GLN A 234 29.56 3.68 -7.81
C GLN A 234 29.70 3.77 -6.29
N LEU A 235 30.59 2.98 -5.67
CA LEU A 235 30.90 3.12 -4.25
C LEU A 235 31.45 4.52 -3.93
N LYS A 236 32.36 5.02 -4.78
CA LYS A 236 32.91 6.37 -4.66
C LYS A 236 31.87 7.46 -4.90
N GLU A 237 30.94 7.26 -5.83
CA GLU A 237 29.82 8.18 -6.04
C GLU A 237 28.98 8.36 -4.77
N VAL A 238 28.60 7.26 -4.10
CA VAL A 238 27.86 7.30 -2.83
C VAL A 238 28.63 8.06 -1.76
N TYR A 239 29.93 7.77 -1.62
CA TYR A 239 30.80 8.44 -0.65
C TYR A 239 30.90 9.96 -0.90
N GLU A 240 31.14 10.37 -2.14
CA GLU A 240 31.30 11.79 -2.51
C GLU A 240 30.00 12.58 -2.37
N ILE A 241 28.85 11.97 -2.70
CA ILE A 241 27.54 12.58 -2.48
C ILE A 241 27.28 12.75 -0.98
N GLY A 242 27.54 11.74 -0.16
CA GLY A 242 27.38 11.83 1.28
C GLY A 242 28.24 12.94 1.93
N LYS A 243 29.42 13.22 1.37
CA LYS A 243 30.30 14.30 1.85
C LYS A 243 29.91 15.70 1.39
N ASN A 244 29.27 15.80 0.22
CA ASN A 244 28.99 17.08 -0.44
C ASN A 244 27.50 17.26 -0.72
N ILE A 245 26.65 16.75 0.16
CA ILE A 245 25.19 16.81 -0.01
C ILE A 245 24.69 18.25 -0.03
N THR A 246 23.80 18.56 -0.96
CA THR A 246 23.10 19.86 -1.01
C THR A 246 21.85 19.86 -0.14
N ASP A 247 21.34 21.03 0.23
CA ASP A 247 20.10 21.14 1.00
C ASP A 247 18.92 20.45 0.29
N GLU A 248 18.80 20.62 -1.04
CA GLU A 248 17.76 19.94 -1.83
C GLU A 248 17.90 18.42 -1.81
N GLN A 249 19.12 17.89 -1.96
CA GLN A 249 19.37 16.45 -1.90
C GLN A 249 19.03 15.88 -0.52
N LEU A 250 19.33 16.63 0.55
CA LEU A 250 18.99 16.26 1.92
C LEU A 250 17.46 16.23 2.11
N GLU A 251 16.75 17.24 1.63
CA GLU A 251 15.29 17.30 1.70
C GLU A 251 14.63 16.15 0.93
N ILE A 252 15.11 15.86 -0.29
CA ILE A 252 14.64 14.72 -1.09
C ILE A 252 14.90 13.39 -0.37
N ALA A 253 16.10 13.19 0.19
CA ALA A 253 16.44 11.97 0.92
C ALA A 253 15.53 11.78 2.15
N GLN A 254 15.27 12.85 2.90
CA GLN A 254 14.42 12.79 4.09
C GLN A 254 12.95 12.56 3.73
N PHE A 255 12.46 13.22 2.68
CA PHE A 255 11.08 13.10 2.21
C PHE A 255 10.73 11.65 1.85
N TRP A 256 11.63 10.99 1.11
CA TRP A 256 11.43 9.63 0.65
C TRP A 256 12.05 8.57 1.57
N ASP A 257 12.50 8.90 2.79
CA ASP A 257 13.17 7.92 3.66
C ASP A 257 12.25 6.73 3.98
N CYS A 258 11.01 7.03 4.42
CA CYS A 258 9.94 6.05 4.63
C CYS A 258 10.38 4.78 5.40
N ASN A 259 11.35 4.93 6.32
CA ASN A 259 11.92 3.83 7.06
C ASN A 259 11.29 3.73 8.46
N PRO A 260 10.44 2.72 8.75
CA PRO A 260 9.81 2.57 10.06
C PRO A 260 10.79 2.12 11.16
N TYR A 261 12.05 1.83 10.81
CA TYR A 261 13.09 1.32 11.71
C TYR A 261 14.06 2.38 12.20
N VAL A 262 13.81 3.66 11.94
CA VAL A 262 14.74 4.70 12.38
C VAL A 262 14.76 4.76 13.91
N THR A 263 15.88 4.39 14.51
CA THR A 263 16.09 4.34 15.95
C THR A 263 17.07 5.42 16.40
N HIS A 264 16.83 5.93 17.61
CA HIS A 264 17.70 6.88 18.26
C HIS A 264 18.12 6.31 19.61
N HIS A 265 19.44 6.31 19.85
CA HIS A 265 20.03 5.84 21.10
C HIS A 265 20.50 7.05 21.91
N ARG A 266 19.92 7.27 23.10
CA ARG A 266 20.39 8.28 24.09
C ARG A 266 20.62 7.60 25.43
N GLY A 267 21.88 7.30 25.74
CA GLY A 267 22.22 6.49 26.93
C GLY A 267 21.68 5.08 26.78
N HIS A 268 20.92 4.59 27.76
CA HIS A 268 20.24 3.27 27.71
C HIS A 268 18.86 3.30 27.06
N ALA A 269 18.37 4.48 26.63
CA ALA A 269 17.05 4.61 26.02
C ALA A 269 17.15 4.53 24.50
N MET A 270 16.35 3.63 23.92
CA MET A 270 16.13 3.54 22.48
C MET A 270 14.71 4.03 22.18
N PHE A 271 14.56 4.96 21.22
CA PHE A 271 13.27 5.43 20.75
C PHE A 271 13.23 5.43 19.22
N ALA A 272 12.11 4.97 18.66
CA ALA A 272 11.90 4.93 17.21
C ALA A 272 11.16 6.18 16.71
N THR A 273 11.52 6.65 15.51
CA THR A 273 10.74 7.68 14.81
C THR A 273 9.63 6.99 14.04
N LYS A 274 8.37 7.37 14.30
CA LYS A 274 7.23 6.84 13.54
C LYS A 274 7.24 7.44 12.15
N LYS A 275 7.35 6.59 11.14
CA LYS A 275 7.29 6.94 9.71
C LYS A 275 6.39 5.95 8.98
N ILE A 276 5.78 6.38 7.89
CA ILE A 276 5.14 5.47 6.95
C ILE A 276 6.18 4.63 6.23
N THR A 277 5.73 3.47 5.72
CA THR A 277 6.52 2.67 4.79
C THR A 277 6.35 3.22 3.37
N PRO A 278 7.21 2.86 2.41
CA PRO A 278 7.12 3.36 1.04
C PRO A 278 5.79 2.95 0.39
N GLY A 279 5.28 1.75 0.71
CA GLY A 279 3.94 1.34 0.29
C GLY A 279 2.84 2.23 0.88
N GLY A 280 2.96 2.60 2.16
CA GLY A 280 2.05 3.56 2.79
C GLY A 280 2.07 4.95 2.15
N HIS A 281 3.24 5.42 1.72
CA HIS A 281 3.39 6.69 0.99
C HIS A 281 2.60 6.66 -0.33
N TRP A 282 2.78 5.62 -1.15
CA TRP A 282 2.03 5.48 -2.40
C TRP A 282 0.52 5.26 -2.21
N ILE A 283 0.10 4.68 -1.08
CA ILE A 283 -1.30 4.65 -0.67
C ILE A 283 -1.80 6.07 -0.33
N GLY A 284 -0.98 6.89 0.31
CA GLY A 284 -1.25 8.32 0.53
C GLY A 284 -1.36 9.11 -0.78
N ILE A 285 -0.44 8.90 -1.73
CA ILE A 285 -0.51 9.50 -3.07
C ILE A 285 -1.80 9.08 -3.80
N THR A 286 -2.21 7.81 -3.66
CA THR A 286 -3.49 7.33 -4.19
C THR A 286 -4.68 8.09 -3.59
N SER A 287 -4.62 8.40 -2.29
CA SER A 287 -5.61 9.25 -1.61
C SER A 287 -5.66 10.66 -2.20
N ILE A 288 -4.51 11.25 -2.51
CA ILE A 288 -4.39 12.58 -3.12
C ILE A 288 -4.95 12.57 -4.54
N ALA A 289 -4.54 11.59 -5.36
CA ALA A 289 -4.97 11.45 -6.74
C ALA A 289 -6.50 11.30 -6.86
N THR A 290 -7.08 10.39 -6.09
CA THR A 290 -8.54 10.14 -6.07
C THR A 290 -9.32 11.39 -5.63
N ARG A 291 -8.85 12.14 -4.63
CA ARG A 291 -9.48 13.42 -4.24
C ARG A 291 -9.37 14.49 -5.33
N LYS A 292 -8.17 14.65 -5.92
CA LYS A 292 -7.93 15.64 -6.98
C LYS A 292 -8.74 15.34 -8.24
N ALA A 293 -8.85 14.07 -8.61
CA ALA A 293 -9.69 13.59 -9.70
C ALA A 293 -11.20 13.62 -9.38
N LYS A 294 -11.58 13.91 -8.13
CA LYS A 294 -12.97 13.85 -7.63
C LYS A 294 -13.61 12.48 -7.89
N SER A 295 -12.83 11.42 -7.72
CA SER A 295 -13.28 10.04 -7.88
C SER A 295 -14.44 9.75 -6.94
N ASP A 296 -15.44 9.02 -7.42
CA ASP A 296 -16.53 8.54 -6.59
C ASP A 296 -16.10 7.35 -5.70
N PHE A 297 -17.04 6.81 -4.92
CA PHE A 297 -16.79 5.69 -4.02
C PHE A 297 -16.20 4.48 -4.75
N GLN A 298 -16.75 4.15 -5.92
CA GLN A 298 -16.36 2.97 -6.69
C GLN A 298 -14.97 3.16 -7.30
N ALA A 299 -14.72 4.30 -7.94
CA ALA A 299 -13.42 4.63 -8.52
C ALA A 299 -12.32 4.73 -7.46
N THR A 300 -12.63 5.27 -6.28
CA THR A 300 -11.68 5.32 -5.14
C THR A 300 -11.35 3.92 -4.63
N THR A 301 -12.36 3.06 -4.46
CA THR A 301 -12.17 1.66 -4.04
C THR A 301 -11.35 0.88 -5.08
N ASN A 302 -11.62 1.13 -6.38
CA ASN A 302 -10.88 0.55 -7.49
C ASN A 302 -9.41 0.95 -7.47
N ALA A 303 -9.10 2.25 -7.31
CA ALA A 303 -7.74 2.74 -7.30
C ALA A 303 -6.89 2.06 -6.21
N TYR A 304 -7.43 1.95 -4.99
CA TYR A 304 -6.74 1.26 -3.90
C TYR A 304 -6.50 -0.22 -4.19
N ALA A 305 -7.46 -0.93 -4.79
CA ALA A 305 -7.27 -2.33 -5.14
C ALA A 305 -6.14 -2.54 -6.17
N ASN A 306 -6.12 -1.74 -7.24
CA ASN A 306 -5.09 -1.84 -8.27
C ASN A 306 -3.70 -1.47 -7.72
N VAL A 307 -3.58 -0.36 -6.99
CA VAL A 307 -2.30 0.09 -6.43
C VAL A 307 -1.77 -0.88 -5.38
N THR A 308 -2.63 -1.46 -4.52
CA THR A 308 -2.17 -2.44 -3.53
C THR A 308 -1.70 -3.75 -4.17
N ILE A 309 -2.33 -4.21 -5.27
CA ILE A 309 -1.83 -5.33 -6.08
C ILE A 309 -0.45 -4.99 -6.65
N ALA A 310 -0.29 -3.80 -7.23
CA ALA A 310 0.98 -3.32 -7.77
C ALA A 310 2.11 -3.33 -6.74
N LEU A 311 1.87 -2.70 -5.59
CA LEU A 311 2.83 -2.64 -4.49
C LEU A 311 3.21 -4.04 -4.00
N PHE A 312 2.22 -4.93 -3.78
CA PHE A 312 2.48 -6.24 -3.20
C PHE A 312 3.35 -7.12 -4.10
N ASP A 313 3.03 -7.21 -5.39
CA ASP A 313 3.80 -8.00 -6.34
C ASP A 313 5.18 -7.38 -6.61
N ALA A 314 5.30 -6.04 -6.62
CA ALA A 314 6.58 -5.34 -6.71
C ALA A 314 7.48 -5.62 -5.50
N PHE A 315 6.92 -5.69 -4.28
CA PHE A 315 7.65 -6.08 -3.09
C PHE A 315 8.14 -7.54 -3.19
N ILE A 316 7.32 -8.47 -3.67
CA ILE A 316 7.72 -9.87 -3.87
C ILE A 316 8.88 -9.96 -4.87
N SER A 317 8.78 -9.27 -6.01
CA SER A 317 9.82 -9.28 -7.04
C SER A 317 11.13 -8.66 -6.58
N CYS A 318 11.07 -7.52 -5.89
CA CYS A 318 12.27 -6.89 -5.34
C CYS A 318 12.93 -7.74 -4.25
N TRP A 319 12.15 -8.31 -3.33
CA TRP A 319 12.72 -9.12 -2.25
C TRP A 319 13.31 -10.44 -2.75
N ASP A 320 12.78 -11.00 -3.83
CA ASP A 320 13.42 -12.15 -4.47
C ASP A 320 14.86 -11.83 -4.88
N GLU A 321 15.07 -10.69 -5.55
CA GLU A 321 16.41 -10.29 -6.00
C GLU A 321 17.33 -9.92 -4.82
N LYS A 322 16.83 -9.22 -3.80
CA LYS A 322 17.59 -8.88 -2.59
C LYS A 322 18.17 -10.09 -1.91
N TRP A 323 17.35 -11.12 -1.74
CA TRP A 323 17.75 -12.35 -1.06
C TRP A 323 18.43 -13.37 -1.98
N ASN A 324 18.46 -13.11 -3.29
CA ASN A 324 19.24 -13.87 -4.27
C ASN A 324 20.68 -13.34 -4.40
N THR A 325 20.86 -12.03 -4.49
CA THR A 325 22.18 -11.41 -4.75
C THR A 325 22.97 -11.08 -3.50
N LEU A 326 22.28 -10.76 -2.40
CA LEU A 326 22.88 -10.45 -1.10
C LEU A 326 23.91 -9.31 -1.16
N VAL A 327 23.74 -8.32 -2.05
CA VAL A 327 24.74 -7.24 -2.21
C VAL A 327 24.89 -6.44 -0.92
N VAL A 328 26.15 -6.18 -0.54
CA VAL A 328 26.54 -5.37 0.62
C VAL A 328 26.14 -3.90 0.50
N ARG A 329 25.76 -3.28 1.63
CA ARG A 329 25.38 -1.86 1.70
C ARG A 329 26.60 -0.92 1.59
N PRO A 330 26.44 0.30 1.06
CA PRO A 330 27.57 1.22 0.86
C PRO A 330 28.35 1.53 2.14
N GLU A 331 27.67 1.82 3.26
CA GLU A 331 28.33 2.17 4.52
C GLU A 331 29.34 1.12 4.99
N THR A 332 29.06 -0.17 4.77
CA THR A 332 29.94 -1.26 5.20
C THR A 332 31.28 -1.21 4.47
N LEU A 333 31.27 -0.85 3.19
CA LEU A 333 32.47 -0.76 2.38
C LEU A 333 33.17 0.59 2.53
N ILE A 334 32.41 1.69 2.59
CA ILE A 334 32.95 3.04 2.81
C ILE A 334 33.69 3.09 4.14
N ASN A 335 33.06 2.62 5.22
CA ASN A 335 33.67 2.64 6.55
C ASN A 335 34.93 1.78 6.62
N LYS A 336 34.97 0.68 5.87
CA LYS A 336 36.13 -0.22 5.88
C LYS A 336 37.29 0.28 5.02
N HIS A 337 37.01 0.89 3.88
CA HIS A 337 38.02 1.13 2.84
C HIS A 337 38.34 2.60 2.61
N TYR A 338 37.41 3.53 2.90
CA TYR A 338 37.57 4.97 2.58
C TYR A 338 37.64 5.85 3.82
N ASP A 339 36.67 5.74 4.73
CA ASP A 339 36.50 6.65 5.86
C ASP A 339 35.67 5.99 6.97
N GLU A 340 36.34 5.54 8.05
CA GLU A 340 35.72 4.86 9.19
C GLU A 340 34.67 5.72 9.94
N GLU A 341 34.72 7.05 9.81
CA GLU A 341 33.81 7.98 10.48
C GLU A 341 32.64 8.42 9.57
N TRP A 342 32.60 7.97 8.32
CA TRP A 342 31.52 8.30 7.40
C TRP A 342 30.20 7.69 7.87
N LEU A 343 29.13 8.48 7.77
CA LEU A 343 27.77 8.04 8.06
C LEU A 343 26.86 8.36 6.88
N PRO A 344 25.98 7.42 6.48
CA PRO A 344 24.96 7.74 5.49
C PRO A 344 23.99 8.78 6.07
N ILE A 345 23.39 9.55 5.18
CA ILE A 345 22.39 10.57 5.53
C ILE A 345 21.14 9.93 6.13
N LEU A 346 20.76 8.77 5.60
CA LEU A 346 19.67 7.95 6.12
C LEU A 346 20.25 6.71 6.80
N GLN A 347 19.64 6.29 7.91
CA GLN A 347 19.98 5.03 8.56
C GLN A 347 19.71 3.87 7.59
N THR A 348 20.71 3.01 7.37
CA THR A 348 20.60 1.90 6.43
C THR A 348 19.53 0.89 6.87
N PRO A 349 18.55 0.57 6.00
CA PRO A 349 17.54 -0.42 6.30
C PRO A 349 18.12 -1.85 6.41
N PRO A 350 17.58 -2.70 7.31
CA PRO A 350 18.15 -4.02 7.63
C PRO A 350 17.77 -5.12 6.61
N PHE A 351 18.22 -4.94 5.36
CA PHE A 351 18.09 -5.91 4.28
C PHE A 351 19.12 -5.65 3.16
N PRO A 352 19.41 -6.67 2.32
CA PRO A 352 20.36 -6.55 1.21
C PRO A 352 20.09 -5.40 0.25
N GLU A 353 21.14 -4.97 -0.43
CA GLU A 353 21.15 -3.73 -1.20
C GLU A 353 20.40 -3.86 -2.54
N TYR A 354 20.68 -4.87 -3.36
CA TYR A 354 20.23 -4.91 -4.75
C TYR A 354 18.95 -5.73 -4.97
N THR A 355 17.89 -5.24 -5.63
CA THR A 355 17.64 -3.88 -6.16
C THR A 355 17.06 -2.95 -5.08
N SER A 356 16.98 -1.64 -5.36
CA SER A 356 16.33 -0.68 -4.46
C SER A 356 14.82 -0.91 -4.37
N GLY A 357 14.34 -1.24 -3.17
CA GLY A 357 12.91 -1.45 -2.93
C GLY A 357 12.06 -0.21 -3.21
N HIS A 358 12.57 0.98 -2.89
CA HIS A 358 11.90 2.25 -3.23
C HIS A 358 11.76 2.41 -4.73
N SER A 359 12.80 2.09 -5.51
CA SER A 359 12.77 2.23 -6.95
C SER A 359 11.74 1.30 -7.60
N VAL A 360 11.72 0.02 -7.21
CA VAL A 360 10.81 -0.99 -7.77
C VAL A 360 9.35 -0.66 -7.46
N ILE A 361 9.02 -0.45 -6.19
CA ILE A 361 7.63 -0.25 -5.78
C ILE A 361 7.08 1.11 -6.24
N SER A 362 7.92 2.15 -6.26
CA SER A 362 7.50 3.48 -6.68
C SER A 362 7.19 3.51 -8.17
N ARG A 363 8.05 2.88 -8.99
CA ARG A 363 7.77 2.83 -10.43
C ARG A 363 6.53 1.97 -10.73
N ALA A 364 6.36 0.83 -10.06
CA ALA A 364 5.17 -0.01 -10.26
C ALA A 364 3.87 0.73 -9.88
N ALA A 365 3.86 1.41 -8.72
CA ALA A 365 2.72 2.20 -8.28
C ALA A 365 2.45 3.40 -9.20
N ALA A 366 3.49 4.09 -9.66
CA ALA A 366 3.37 5.19 -10.60
C ALA A 366 2.76 4.75 -11.93
N ILE A 367 3.19 3.62 -12.49
CA ILE A 367 2.59 3.06 -13.72
C ILE A 367 1.12 2.73 -13.53
N THR A 368 0.75 2.12 -12.40
CA THR A 368 -0.66 1.83 -12.09
C THR A 368 -1.50 3.10 -11.91
N LEU A 369 -0.96 4.13 -11.25
CA LEU A 369 -1.66 5.40 -11.10
C LEU A 369 -1.77 6.18 -12.41
N THR A 370 -0.75 6.11 -13.27
CA THR A 370 -0.78 6.68 -14.62
C THR A 370 -1.83 5.99 -15.51
N ASP A 371 -1.96 4.66 -15.43
CA ASP A 371 -3.03 3.92 -16.12
C ASP A 371 -4.42 4.31 -15.62
N LEU A 372 -4.56 4.59 -14.32
CA LEU A 372 -5.84 4.98 -13.74
C LEU A 372 -6.21 6.44 -14.03
N PHE A 373 -5.28 7.39 -13.93
CA PHE A 373 -5.57 8.82 -13.90
C PHE A 373 -5.01 9.60 -15.10
N GLY A 374 -4.32 8.92 -16.00
CA GLY A 374 -3.64 9.49 -17.15
C GLY A 374 -2.23 9.97 -16.86
N ASP A 375 -1.48 10.18 -17.94
CA ASP A 375 -0.14 10.75 -17.92
C ASP A 375 -0.16 12.25 -17.56
N ASN A 376 0.95 12.76 -17.03
CA ASN A 376 1.13 14.15 -16.59
C ASN A 376 0.07 14.61 -15.56
N PHE A 377 -0.37 13.69 -14.69
CA PHE A 377 -1.21 14.02 -13.55
C PHE A 377 -0.38 14.75 -12.48
N ALA A 378 -0.39 16.08 -12.53
CA ALA A 378 0.29 16.88 -11.52
C ALA A 378 -0.39 16.74 -10.15
N PHE A 379 0.35 16.77 -9.04
CA PHE A 379 -0.18 16.75 -7.68
C PHE A 379 0.78 17.35 -6.66
N ASP A 380 0.21 17.82 -5.55
CA ASP A 380 0.96 18.24 -4.37
C ASP A 380 0.96 17.08 -3.38
N ASP A 381 2.12 16.50 -3.12
CA ASP A 381 2.30 15.43 -2.15
C ASP A 381 2.35 16.01 -0.73
N THR A 382 1.26 15.80 -0.01
CA THR A 382 1.10 16.23 1.39
C THR A 382 1.21 15.08 2.39
N THR A 383 1.61 13.89 1.95
CA THR A 383 1.56 12.67 2.78
C THR A 383 2.48 12.75 3.99
N GLU A 384 3.64 13.37 3.84
CA GLU A 384 4.68 13.47 4.87
C GLU A 384 4.49 14.67 5.83
N ILE A 385 3.46 15.52 5.64
CA ILE A 385 3.15 16.62 6.57
C ILE A 385 2.90 16.11 7.99
N GLU A 386 2.17 14.99 8.13
CA GLU A 386 1.88 14.39 9.44
C GLU A 386 3.15 13.90 10.15
N TYR A 387 4.22 13.64 9.39
CA TYR A 387 5.53 13.19 9.88
C TYR A 387 6.55 14.33 9.94
N GLY A 388 6.11 15.58 9.75
CA GLY A 388 6.91 16.79 9.98
C GLY A 388 7.71 17.30 8.79
N LEU A 389 7.42 16.83 7.58
CA LEU A 389 8.10 17.22 6.35
C LEU A 389 7.22 18.15 5.48
N PRO A 390 7.83 18.99 4.63
CA PRO A 390 7.09 19.92 3.78
C PRO A 390 6.36 19.21 2.63
N VAL A 391 5.46 19.94 1.98
CA VAL A 391 4.84 19.51 0.71
C VAL A 391 5.89 19.48 -0.40
N ARG A 392 5.82 18.48 -1.26
CA ARG A 392 6.55 18.45 -2.54
C ARG A 392 5.56 18.34 -3.70
N SER A 393 5.83 19.03 -4.82
CA SER A 393 4.93 19.06 -5.98
C SER A 393 5.57 18.30 -7.13
N TYR A 394 4.76 17.54 -7.85
CA TYR A 394 5.19 16.78 -9.03
C TYR A 394 4.21 17.03 -10.19
N ASP A 395 4.73 17.06 -11.41
CA ASP A 395 3.96 17.15 -12.65
C ASP A 395 3.43 15.77 -13.10
N SER A 396 3.98 14.66 -12.58
CA SER A 396 3.48 13.31 -12.83
C SER A 396 3.83 12.31 -11.74
N PHE A 397 3.13 11.17 -11.69
CA PHE A 397 3.52 10.04 -10.83
C PHE A 397 4.88 9.46 -11.20
N ILE A 398 5.25 9.49 -12.49
CA ILE A 398 6.54 8.99 -12.96
C ILE A 398 7.67 9.86 -12.40
N GLU A 399 7.54 11.18 -12.46
CA GLU A 399 8.49 12.10 -11.84
C GLU A 399 8.64 11.86 -10.34
N ALA A 400 7.53 11.71 -9.61
CA ALA A 400 7.58 11.37 -8.19
C ALA A 400 8.33 10.04 -7.95
N SER A 401 8.13 9.04 -8.80
CA SER A 401 8.85 7.76 -8.70
C SER A 401 10.35 7.87 -8.99
N GLU A 402 10.75 8.78 -9.88
CA GLU A 402 12.15 9.04 -10.22
C GLU A 402 12.86 9.76 -9.07
N GLU A 403 12.19 10.74 -8.45
CA GLU A 403 12.70 11.39 -7.25
C GLU A 403 12.81 10.40 -6.08
N ALA A 404 11.79 9.56 -5.87
CA ALA A 404 11.83 8.49 -4.86
C ALA A 404 13.01 7.52 -5.08
N ALA A 405 13.32 7.20 -6.34
CA ALA A 405 14.42 6.32 -6.69
C ALA A 405 15.79 6.97 -6.41
N VAL A 406 16.03 8.18 -6.92
CA VAL A 406 17.32 8.88 -6.75
C VAL A 406 17.56 9.33 -5.31
N SER A 407 16.49 9.56 -4.52
CA SER A 407 16.59 9.88 -3.09
C SER A 407 17.44 8.88 -2.31
N ARG A 408 17.52 7.62 -2.79
CA ARG A 408 18.27 6.56 -2.11
C ARG A 408 19.78 6.68 -2.30
N LEU A 409 20.22 7.29 -3.40
CA LEU A 409 21.60 7.68 -3.62
C LEU A 409 21.97 8.85 -2.70
N TYR A 410 21.12 9.87 -2.65
CA TYR A 410 21.29 11.03 -1.74
C TYR A 410 21.30 10.59 -0.27
N GLY A 411 20.49 9.59 0.07
CA GLY A 411 20.45 8.99 1.39
C GLY A 411 21.72 8.22 1.77
N GLY A 412 22.61 7.92 0.82
CA GLY A 412 23.86 7.20 1.06
C GLY A 412 23.71 5.69 1.21
N ILE A 413 22.58 5.10 0.85
CA ILE A 413 22.25 3.71 1.19
C ILE A 413 22.09 2.76 0.00
N HIS A 414 22.13 3.29 -1.23
CA HIS A 414 22.03 2.52 -2.47
C HIS A 414 23.05 2.99 -3.51
N TYR A 415 23.55 2.05 -4.30
CA TYR A 415 24.35 2.34 -5.49
C TYR A 415 23.43 2.68 -6.67
N MET A 416 23.95 3.40 -7.67
CA MET A 416 23.15 3.76 -8.85
C MET A 416 22.62 2.52 -9.60
N MET A 417 23.38 1.43 -9.66
CA MET A 417 22.93 0.18 -10.28
C MET A 417 21.64 -0.37 -9.66
N ALA A 418 21.50 -0.30 -8.33
CA ALA A 418 20.31 -0.79 -7.64
C ALA A 418 19.10 0.12 -7.88
N ILE A 419 19.35 1.41 -8.14
CA ILE A 419 18.35 2.43 -8.42
C ILE A 419 17.83 2.27 -9.84
N GLU A 420 18.73 2.28 -10.84
CA GLU A 420 18.39 2.17 -12.26
C GLU A 420 17.70 0.83 -12.58
N GLU A 421 18.29 -0.28 -12.14
CA GLU A 421 17.71 -1.61 -12.39
C GLU A 421 16.48 -1.85 -11.53
N GLY A 422 16.36 -1.18 -10.37
CA GLY A 422 15.13 -1.16 -9.58
C GLY A 422 13.99 -0.43 -10.29
N VAL A 423 14.26 0.73 -10.91
CA VAL A 423 13.26 1.44 -11.73
C VAL A 423 12.85 0.58 -12.92
N ALA A 424 13.80 -0.03 -13.64
CA ALA A 424 13.50 -0.91 -14.76
C ALA A 424 12.66 -2.13 -14.35
N GLN A 425 13.00 -2.78 -13.23
CA GLN A 425 12.21 -3.89 -12.68
C GLN A 425 10.79 -3.43 -12.29
N GLY A 426 10.65 -2.28 -11.64
CA GLY A 426 9.36 -1.71 -11.27
C GLY A 426 8.50 -1.33 -12.48
N GLN A 427 9.11 -0.88 -13.58
CA GLN A 427 8.44 -0.61 -14.85
C GLN A 427 7.77 -1.87 -15.39
N GLU A 428 8.54 -2.95 -15.56
CA GLU A 428 8.04 -4.22 -16.11
C GLU A 428 6.94 -4.83 -15.23
N VAL A 429 7.11 -4.79 -13.89
CA VAL A 429 6.09 -5.25 -12.95
C VAL A 429 4.81 -4.40 -13.08
N GLY A 430 4.94 -3.07 -13.10
CA GLY A 430 3.80 -2.17 -13.24
C GLY A 430 3.04 -2.39 -14.55
N GLU A 431 3.77 -2.48 -15.67
CA GLU A 431 3.19 -2.72 -17.00
C GLU A 431 2.47 -4.07 -17.09
N HIS A 432 3.05 -5.13 -16.54
CA HIS A 432 2.39 -6.43 -16.48
C HIS A 432 1.11 -6.39 -15.64
N ILE A 433 1.14 -5.68 -14.52
CA ILE A 433 -0.02 -5.57 -13.62
C ILE A 433 -1.15 -4.81 -14.30
N VAL A 434 -0.89 -3.66 -14.91
CA VAL A 434 -1.96 -2.92 -15.63
C VAL A 434 -2.51 -3.75 -16.78
N GLN A 435 -1.68 -4.50 -17.52
CA GLN A 435 -2.16 -5.39 -18.59
C GLN A 435 -3.02 -6.54 -18.05
N ARG A 436 -2.65 -7.11 -16.90
CA ARG A 436 -3.30 -8.30 -16.34
C ARG A 436 -4.57 -7.99 -15.54
N ILE A 437 -4.57 -6.84 -14.85
CA ILE A 437 -5.60 -6.39 -13.92
C ILE A 437 -6.43 -5.31 -14.63
N GLN A 438 -7.48 -5.76 -15.30
CA GLN A 438 -8.43 -4.94 -16.04
C GLN A 438 -9.73 -4.89 -15.23
N THR A 439 -9.80 -3.92 -14.34
CA THR A 439 -10.90 -3.76 -13.38
C THR A 439 -12.05 -2.93 -13.93
N PHE A 440 -11.80 -1.97 -14.82
CA PHE A 440 -12.82 -1.14 -15.45
C PHE A 440 -13.23 -1.71 -16.81
N THR A 441 -14.54 -1.94 -17.03
CA THR A 441 -15.08 -2.55 -18.26
C THR A 441 -15.91 -1.63 -19.14
N GLY A 442 -16.08 -0.36 -18.75
CA GLY A 442 -16.80 0.67 -19.52
C GLY A 442 -18.27 0.88 -19.13
N GLY A 443 -18.79 2.06 -19.48
CA GLY A 443 -20.16 2.57 -19.28
C GLY A 443 -20.28 4.04 -19.74
N ASP A 444 -21.49 4.56 -20.03
CA ASP A 444 -21.74 5.88 -20.69
C ASP A 444 -21.22 7.14 -19.96
N LYS A 445 -20.54 6.98 -18.83
CA LYS A 445 -19.82 8.07 -18.18
C LYS A 445 -18.34 7.87 -18.47
N GLU A 446 -17.75 8.80 -19.22
CA GLU A 446 -16.35 9.18 -19.06
C GLU A 446 -16.14 9.46 -17.56
N LEU A 447 -15.80 8.43 -16.80
CA LEU A 447 -15.21 8.59 -15.49
C LEU A 447 -13.87 9.29 -15.72
N ALA A 448 -13.43 10.07 -14.75
CA ALA A 448 -12.10 10.69 -14.71
C ALA A 448 -10.99 9.63 -14.51
N LEU A 449 -11.06 8.56 -15.30
CA LEU A 449 -10.12 7.49 -15.42
C LEU A 449 -9.93 7.27 -16.93
N LYS A 450 -8.75 7.58 -17.44
CA LYS A 450 -8.36 7.35 -18.83
C LYS A 450 -7.01 6.67 -18.86
#